data_AF-A0A0E2P1G7-F1
#
_entry.id   AF-A0A0E2P1G7-F1
#
_cell.length_a   1.000
_cell.length_b   1.000
_cell.length_c   1.000
_cell.angle_alpha   90.00
_cell.angle_beta   90.00
_cell.angle_gamma   90.00
#
_symmetry.space_group_name_H-M   'P 1'
#
loop_
_entity.id
_entity.type
_entity.pdbx_description
1 polymer ?
#
loop_
_entity_poly.entity_id
_entity_poly.type
_entity_poly.pdbx_seq_one_letter_code
_entity_poly.pdbx_strand_id
1 'polypeptide(L)'
;MIGLASTSRVFLRYVHREGLLQRDISKLVEVPQHYRLADIPRSIGWDSVQKMLDQVNRRTVVGRRDYAMLLLMITYGLRPRGRDLTLDDLDWKRDRLHVRERKAEHSTTYPLAPVVGEAIVDYLKNGRPEVASRLLFWRHLAPRSPLTQPAVSATATRYLHRADIPVSRPGSHTLRHACVQRLVDSGFPLKTIGD
;
A
#
# COMPACT_ATOMS: atom_id res chain seq x y z
N MET A 1 -12.37 -11.60 -15.62
CA MET A 1 -12.91 -11.48 -17.00
C MET A 1 -12.52 -10.18 -17.72
N ILE A 2 -12.70 -8.99 -17.14
CA ILE A 2 -12.38 -7.70 -17.82
C ILE A 2 -10.92 -7.59 -18.30
N GLY A 3 -9.96 -8.05 -17.49
CA GLY A 3 -8.54 -8.00 -17.85
C GLY A 3 -8.18 -8.85 -19.06
N LEU A 4 -8.75 -10.06 -19.17
CA LEU A 4 -8.53 -10.95 -20.31
C LEU A 4 -9.08 -10.34 -21.60
N ALA A 5 -10.31 -9.82 -21.58
CA ALA A 5 -10.89 -9.17 -22.75
C ALA A 5 -10.11 -7.92 -23.20
N SER A 6 -9.57 -7.15 -22.24
CA SER A 6 -8.72 -5.99 -22.54
C SER A 6 -7.43 -6.41 -23.22
N THR A 7 -6.76 -7.44 -22.70
CA THR A 7 -5.53 -8.00 -23.30
C THR A 7 -5.81 -8.61 -24.67
N SER A 8 -6.90 -9.37 -24.83
CA SER A 8 -7.32 -9.93 -26.12
C SER A 8 -7.60 -8.85 -27.14
N ARG A 9 -8.29 -7.76 -26.76
CA ARG A 9 -8.51 -6.60 -27.64
C ARG A 9 -7.21 -5.95 -28.09
N VAL A 10 -6.24 -5.79 -27.17
CA VAL A 10 -4.92 -5.23 -27.51
C VAL A 10 -4.16 -6.16 -28.46
N PHE A 11 -4.13 -7.45 -28.17
CA PHE A 11 -3.47 -8.44 -29.01
C PHE A 11 -4.09 -8.53 -30.41
N LEU A 12 -5.42 -8.59 -30.51
CA LEU A 12 -6.11 -8.64 -31.80
C LEU A 12 -5.86 -7.39 -32.65
N ARG A 13 -5.79 -6.19 -32.02
CA ARG A 13 -5.36 -4.97 -32.72
C ARG A 13 -3.92 -5.05 -33.21
N TYR A 14 -3.03 -5.63 -32.41
CA TYR A 14 -1.63 -5.85 -32.79
C TYR A 14 -1.54 -6.80 -34.00
N VAL A 15 -2.16 -7.97 -33.94
CA VAL A 15 -2.13 -8.98 -35.01
C VAL A 15 -2.76 -8.45 -36.31
N HIS A 16 -3.82 -7.65 -36.23
CA HIS A 16 -4.36 -6.95 -37.40
C HIS A 16 -3.37 -5.91 -37.96
N ARG A 17 -2.73 -5.12 -37.10
CA ARG A 17 -1.72 -4.14 -37.52
C ARG A 17 -0.53 -4.81 -38.22
N GLU A 18 -0.12 -5.99 -37.77
CA GLU A 18 0.96 -6.78 -38.38
C GLU A 18 0.51 -7.54 -39.65
N GLY A 19 -0.73 -7.35 -40.11
CA GLY A 19 -1.26 -7.97 -41.34
C GLY A 19 -1.57 -9.47 -41.23
N LEU A 20 -1.42 -10.05 -40.03
CA LEU A 20 -1.74 -11.47 -39.76
C LEU A 20 -3.26 -11.71 -39.70
N LEU A 21 -4.04 -10.66 -39.50
CA LEU A 21 -5.50 -10.65 -39.65
C LEU A 21 -5.91 -9.65 -40.72
N GLN A 22 -6.79 -10.07 -41.62
CA GLN A 22 -7.35 -9.25 -42.70
C GLN A 22 -8.31 -8.16 -42.21
N ARG A 23 -8.90 -8.35 -41.02
CA ARG A 23 -9.87 -7.42 -40.41
C ARG A 23 -9.66 -7.34 -38.91
N ASP A 24 -9.79 -6.14 -38.35
CA ASP A 24 -9.78 -5.93 -36.90
C ASP A 24 -11.05 -6.51 -36.26
N ILE A 25 -10.89 -7.65 -35.60
CA ILE A 25 -11.94 -8.32 -34.83
C ILE A 25 -11.90 -7.97 -33.33
N SER A 26 -11.03 -7.05 -32.89
CA SER A 26 -10.93 -6.67 -31.48
C SER A 26 -12.27 -6.17 -30.90
N LYS A 27 -13.08 -5.51 -31.73
CA LYS A 27 -14.41 -5.01 -31.34
C LYS A 27 -15.44 -6.11 -31.07
N LEU A 28 -15.23 -7.32 -31.59
CA LEU A 28 -16.11 -8.47 -31.36
C LEU A 28 -15.93 -9.10 -29.98
N VAL A 29 -14.84 -8.78 -29.28
CA VAL A 29 -14.65 -9.20 -27.90
C VAL A 29 -15.57 -8.36 -27.03
N GLU A 30 -16.72 -8.90 -26.64
CA GLU A 30 -17.65 -8.25 -25.72
C GLU A 30 -17.20 -8.39 -24.26
N VAL A 31 -17.56 -7.43 -23.41
CA VAL A 31 -17.32 -7.49 -21.96
C VAL A 31 -18.60 -7.07 -21.27
N PRO A 32 -19.09 -7.82 -20.26
CA PRO A 32 -20.26 -7.40 -19.50
C PRO A 32 -20.03 -6.02 -18.89
N GLN A 33 -21.05 -5.16 -19.00
CA GLN A 33 -21.02 -3.81 -18.44
C GLN A 33 -20.80 -3.91 -16.93
N HIS A 34 -19.76 -3.25 -16.43
CA HIS A 34 -19.55 -3.07 -15.00
C HIS A 34 -19.87 -1.63 -14.65
N TYR A 35 -20.95 -1.43 -13.91
CA TYR A 35 -21.35 -0.10 -13.48
C TYR A 35 -20.35 0.45 -12.46
N ARG A 36 -20.09 1.75 -12.54
CA ARG A 36 -19.28 2.46 -11.54
C ARG A 36 -20.01 2.34 -10.20
N LEU A 37 -19.32 1.90 -9.14
CA LEU A 37 -19.89 1.58 -7.80
C LEU A 37 -20.73 0.30 -7.72
N ALA A 38 -20.63 -0.63 -8.69
CA ALA A 38 -21.28 -1.93 -8.58
C ALA A 38 -20.75 -2.81 -7.43
N ASP A 39 -19.56 -2.50 -6.91
CA ASP A 39 -18.92 -3.22 -5.80
C ASP A 39 -19.07 -2.46 -4.48
N ILE A 40 -19.20 -3.20 -3.38
CA ILE A 40 -19.16 -2.68 -2.00
C ILE A 40 -17.82 -1.96 -1.77
N PRO A 41 -17.81 -0.79 -1.07
CA PRO A 41 -16.59 -0.11 -0.69
C PRO A 41 -15.57 -1.06 -0.06
N ARG A 42 -14.33 -1.05 -0.58
CA ARG A 42 -13.24 -1.90 -0.09
C ARG A 42 -12.59 -1.36 1.21
N SER A 43 -13.05 -0.22 1.70
CA SER A 43 -12.54 0.41 2.92
C SER A 43 -13.09 -0.29 4.16
N ILE A 44 -12.30 -0.26 5.22
CA ILE A 44 -12.73 -0.60 6.58
C ILE A 44 -12.90 0.69 7.37
N GLY A 45 -13.83 0.70 8.33
CA GLY A 45 -14.02 1.84 9.23
C GLY A 45 -12.81 2.08 10.13
N TRP A 46 -12.68 3.29 10.66
CA TRP A 46 -11.54 3.67 11.51
C TRP A 46 -11.49 2.85 12.81
N ASP A 47 -12.63 2.48 13.37
CA ASP A 47 -12.70 1.58 14.53
C ASP A 47 -12.09 0.20 14.24
N SER A 48 -12.31 -0.34 13.04
CA SER A 48 -11.68 -1.59 12.60
C SER A 48 -10.17 -1.41 12.43
N VAL A 49 -9.72 -0.25 11.92
CA VAL A 49 -8.28 0.07 11.85
C VAL A 49 -7.67 0.09 13.26
N GLN A 50 -8.33 0.71 14.22
CA GLN A 50 -7.86 0.76 15.61
C GLN A 50 -7.78 -0.64 16.22
N LYS A 51 -8.86 -1.44 16.09
CA LYS A 51 -8.87 -2.85 16.53
C LYS A 51 -7.73 -3.66 15.93
N MET A 52 -7.41 -3.45 14.65
CA MET A 52 -6.27 -4.08 13.97
C MET A 52 -4.93 -3.69 14.59
N LEU A 53 -4.71 -2.39 14.85
CA LEU A 53 -3.48 -1.89 15.46
C LEU A 53 -3.29 -2.41 16.89
N ASP A 54 -4.38 -2.56 17.65
CA ASP A 54 -4.36 -3.07 19.02
C ASP A 54 -3.87 -4.53 19.11
N GLN A 55 -3.98 -5.30 18.02
CA GLN A 55 -3.44 -6.66 17.93
C GLN A 55 -1.90 -6.70 17.82
N VAL A 56 -1.25 -5.56 17.58
CA VAL A 56 0.19 -5.52 17.37
C VAL A 56 0.92 -5.49 18.72
N ASN A 57 1.58 -6.59 19.07
CA ASN A 57 2.39 -6.66 20.28
C ASN A 57 3.72 -5.87 20.13
N ARG A 58 3.68 -4.59 20.45
CA ARG A 58 4.81 -3.64 20.41
C ARG A 58 5.94 -3.95 21.41
N ARG A 59 5.80 -4.94 22.30
CA ARG A 59 6.91 -5.38 23.17
C ARG A 59 7.92 -6.25 22.42
N THR A 60 7.51 -6.82 21.29
CA THR A 60 8.37 -7.68 20.45
C THR A 60 9.06 -6.89 19.35
N VAL A 61 10.29 -7.28 19.00
CA VAL A 61 11.05 -6.69 17.88
C VAL A 61 10.27 -6.69 16.56
N VAL A 62 9.54 -7.78 16.27
CA VAL A 62 8.71 -7.92 15.07
C VAL A 62 7.47 -7.01 15.16
N GLY A 63 6.83 -6.94 16.33
CA GLY A 63 5.66 -6.10 16.53
C GLY A 63 5.96 -4.61 16.41
N ARG A 64 7.10 -4.11 16.90
CA ARG A 64 7.51 -2.71 16.70
C ARG A 64 7.66 -2.37 15.23
N ARG A 65 8.35 -3.24 14.47
CA ARG A 65 8.49 -3.11 13.02
C ARG A 65 7.14 -3.09 12.33
N ASP A 66 6.30 -4.08 12.63
CA ASP A 66 5.00 -4.23 11.99
C ASP A 66 4.08 -3.05 12.32
N TYR A 67 4.11 -2.55 13.56
CA TYR A 67 3.32 -1.39 13.99
C TYR A 67 3.70 -0.14 13.21
N ALA A 68 5.00 0.20 13.14
CA ALA A 68 5.47 1.34 12.37
C ALA A 68 5.09 1.23 10.87
N MET A 69 5.21 0.03 10.31
CA MET A 69 4.87 -0.24 8.92
C MET A 69 3.36 -0.11 8.65
N LEU A 70 2.50 -0.63 9.52
CA LEU A 70 1.05 -0.50 9.39
C LEU A 70 0.62 0.96 9.55
N LEU A 71 1.20 1.67 10.51
CA LEU A 71 0.89 3.07 10.79
C LEU A 71 1.21 3.98 9.60
N LEU A 72 2.34 3.74 8.91
CA LEU A 72 2.66 4.39 7.63
C LEU A 72 1.60 4.15 6.55
N MET A 73 1.10 2.91 6.43
CA MET A 73 0.09 2.58 5.42
C MET A 73 -1.25 3.26 5.68
N ILE A 74 -1.71 3.29 6.94
CA ILE A 74 -3.02 3.84 7.27
C ILE A 74 -3.02 5.37 7.35
N THR A 75 -1.86 5.98 7.59
CA THR A 75 -1.73 7.44 7.73
C THR A 75 -1.52 8.11 6.37
N TYR A 76 -0.67 7.54 5.50
CA TYR A 76 -0.34 8.14 4.21
C TYR A 76 -0.80 7.30 3.01
N GLY A 77 -1.58 6.23 3.26
CA GLY A 77 -2.05 5.35 2.19
C GLY A 77 -0.93 4.62 1.46
N LEU A 78 0.27 4.49 2.05
CA LEU A 78 1.43 3.92 1.33
C LEU A 78 1.13 2.49 0.87
N ARG A 79 1.47 2.21 -0.39
CA ARG A 79 1.43 0.85 -0.94
C ARG A 79 2.54 0.00 -0.29
N PRO A 80 2.57 -1.34 -0.50
CA PRO A 80 3.65 -2.21 0.00
C PRO A 80 5.07 -1.76 -0.36
N ARG A 81 5.18 -0.91 -1.38
CA ARG A 81 6.41 -0.22 -1.78
C ARG A 81 6.96 0.75 -0.73
N GLY A 82 6.21 1.07 0.33
CA GLY A 82 6.76 1.70 1.55
C GLY A 82 7.89 0.90 2.19
N ARG A 83 8.10 -0.36 1.77
CA ARG A 83 9.35 -1.11 1.95
C ARG A 83 10.60 -0.28 1.60
N ASP A 84 10.56 0.42 0.48
CA ASP A 84 11.73 1.02 -0.15
C ASP A 84 12.14 2.34 0.52
N LEU A 85 11.36 2.79 1.52
CA LEU A 85 11.69 3.92 2.37
C LEU A 85 13.06 3.72 3.01
N THR A 86 13.88 4.76 2.94
CA THR A 86 15.16 4.83 3.62
C THR A 86 15.09 5.81 4.79
N LEU A 87 16.13 5.79 5.63
CA LEU A 87 16.28 6.77 6.70
C LEU A 87 16.46 8.20 6.15
N ASP A 88 16.88 8.36 4.89
CA ASP A 88 17.03 9.67 4.23
C ASP A 88 15.70 10.26 3.76
N ASP A 89 14.67 9.43 3.64
CA ASP A 89 13.32 9.88 3.31
C ASP A 89 12.62 10.56 4.51
N LEU A 90 13.25 10.55 5.69
CA LEU A 90 12.72 11.12 6.93
C LEU A 90 13.53 12.37 7.30
N ASP A 91 13.01 13.56 7.02
CA ASP A 91 13.58 14.82 7.49
C ASP A 91 13.02 15.14 8.88
N TRP A 92 13.70 14.61 9.90
CA TRP A 92 13.38 14.82 11.31
C TRP A 92 13.48 16.27 11.77
N LYS A 93 14.26 17.11 11.08
CA LYS A 93 14.40 18.53 11.47
C LYS A 93 13.21 19.37 11.01
N ARG A 94 12.55 18.95 9.94
CA ARG A 94 11.43 19.68 9.33
C ARG A 94 10.10 18.94 9.45
N ASP A 95 10.08 17.82 10.18
CA ASP A 95 8.94 16.91 10.29
C ASP A 95 8.34 16.56 8.93
N ARG A 96 9.17 16.02 8.03
CA ARG A 96 8.76 15.66 6.66
C ARG A 96 9.10 14.21 6.32
N LEU A 97 8.16 13.58 5.61
CA LEU A 97 8.31 12.29 4.97
C LEU A 97 8.32 12.48 3.45
N HIS A 98 9.43 12.09 2.83
CA HIS A 98 9.60 12.11 1.39
C HIS A 98 9.24 10.75 0.80
N VAL A 99 8.20 10.70 -0.04
CA VAL A 99 7.79 9.48 -0.74
C VAL A 99 8.24 9.59 -2.18
N ARG A 100 9.31 8.84 -2.51
CA ARG A 100 9.87 8.77 -3.85
C ARG A 100 8.92 8.09 -4.82
N GLU A 101 8.75 8.68 -6.00
CA GLU A 101 8.03 8.07 -7.11
C GLU A 101 8.93 7.25 -8.04
N ARG A 102 8.30 6.44 -8.91
CA ARG A 102 9.00 5.63 -9.92
C ARG A 102 8.51 5.81 -11.36
N LYS A 103 7.41 6.52 -11.61
CA LYS A 103 6.89 6.77 -12.96
C LYS A 103 6.41 8.21 -13.05
N ALA A 104 6.98 8.98 -13.98
CA ALA A 104 6.62 10.38 -14.27
C ALA A 104 7.08 11.45 -13.26
N GLU A 105 8.20 11.23 -12.55
CA GLU A 105 8.96 12.28 -11.82
C GLU A 105 8.26 13.03 -10.66
N HIS A 106 7.07 12.66 -10.21
CA HIS A 106 6.37 13.39 -9.15
C HIS A 106 6.67 12.84 -7.75
N SER A 107 7.71 13.30 -7.06
CA SER A 107 7.88 12.96 -5.63
C SER A 107 6.91 13.75 -4.73
N THR A 108 6.24 13.07 -3.80
CA THR A 108 5.37 13.74 -2.82
C THR A 108 6.07 13.88 -1.47
N THR A 109 5.90 15.02 -0.83
CA THR A 109 6.36 15.24 0.55
C THR A 109 5.14 15.43 1.45
N TYR A 110 5.08 14.67 2.54
CA TYR A 110 4.04 14.75 3.54
C TYR A 110 4.61 15.29 4.85
N PRO A 111 3.82 16.00 5.67
CA PRO A 111 4.15 16.19 7.08
C PRO A 111 4.34 14.82 7.75
N LEU A 112 5.41 14.65 8.52
CA LEU A 112 5.63 13.47 9.33
C LEU A 112 4.73 13.57 10.58
N ALA A 113 3.60 12.88 10.55
CA ALA A 113 2.70 12.76 11.68
C ALA A 113 3.47 12.25 12.93
N PRO A 114 3.34 12.90 14.10
CA PRO A 114 4.10 12.57 15.30
C PRO A 114 4.00 11.08 15.68
N VAL A 115 2.78 10.53 15.65
CA VAL A 115 2.54 9.11 15.97
C VAL A 115 3.31 8.14 15.07
N VAL A 116 3.49 8.50 13.79
CA VAL A 116 4.30 7.72 12.84
C VAL A 116 5.78 7.86 13.19
N GLY A 117 6.24 9.08 13.42
CA GLY A 117 7.63 9.36 13.80
C GLY A 117 8.03 8.59 15.05
N GLU A 118 7.21 8.62 16.10
CA GLU A 118 7.40 7.88 17.34
C GLU A 118 7.48 6.37 17.11
N ALA A 119 6.56 5.80 16.33
CA ALA A 119 6.57 4.38 16.00
C ALA A 119 7.82 3.97 15.23
N ILE A 120 8.29 4.81 14.30
CA ILE A 120 9.53 4.58 13.57
C ILE A 120 10.73 4.64 14.53
N VAL A 121 10.83 5.66 15.37
CA VAL A 121 11.92 5.80 16.36
C VAL A 121 11.97 4.59 17.28
N ASP A 122 10.82 4.12 17.77
CA ASP A 122 10.74 2.95 18.63
C ASP A 122 11.24 1.68 17.92
N TYR A 123 10.84 1.47 16.67
CA TYR A 123 11.37 0.38 15.85
C TYR A 123 12.89 0.53 15.60
N LEU A 124 13.38 1.71 15.28
CA LEU A 124 14.80 1.95 15.03
C LEU A 124 15.67 1.66 16.25
N LYS A 125 15.22 2.05 17.45
CA LYS A 125 15.95 1.85 18.71
C LYS A 125 15.85 0.42 19.22
N ASN A 126 14.67 -0.20 19.10
CA ASN A 126 14.33 -1.40 19.87
C ASN A 126 13.97 -2.64 19.03
N GLY A 127 13.97 -2.55 17.69
CA GLY A 127 13.54 -3.68 16.83
C GLY A 127 14.29 -3.86 15.53
N ARG A 128 14.88 -2.82 14.97
CA ARG A 128 15.65 -2.88 13.72
C ARG A 128 16.97 -3.62 13.96
N PRO A 129 17.29 -4.67 13.19
CA PRO A 129 18.59 -5.32 13.30
C PRO A 129 19.72 -4.37 12.91
N GLU A 130 20.90 -4.58 13.50
CA GLU A 130 22.12 -3.86 13.11
C GLU A 130 22.53 -4.26 11.68
N VAL A 131 22.36 -3.31 10.75
CA VAL A 131 22.65 -3.47 9.32
C VAL A 131 23.17 -2.14 8.77
N ALA A 132 24.17 -2.20 7.88
CA ALA A 132 24.80 -1.01 7.29
C ALA A 132 23.90 -0.24 6.31
N SER A 133 22.90 -0.91 5.72
CA SER A 133 21.98 -0.30 4.76
C SER A 133 21.11 0.77 5.43
N ARG A 134 20.70 1.78 4.66
CA ARG A 134 19.76 2.83 5.08
C ARG A 134 18.29 2.47 4.83
N LEU A 135 17.98 1.30 4.28
CA LEU A 135 16.58 0.84 4.14
C LEU A 135 15.92 0.70 5.51
N LEU A 136 14.69 1.20 5.64
CA LEU A 136 13.98 1.28 6.90
C LEU A 136 13.60 -0.12 7.41
N PHE A 137 12.89 -0.91 6.60
CA PHE A 137 12.27 -2.16 7.04
C PHE A 137 13.04 -3.43 6.70
N TRP A 138 13.32 -4.23 7.73
CA TRP A 138 14.13 -5.45 7.64
C TRP A 138 13.44 -6.68 8.22
N ARG A 139 13.82 -7.85 7.70
CA ARG A 139 13.55 -9.14 8.36
C ARG A 139 14.42 -9.25 9.60
N HIS A 140 13.82 -9.72 10.69
CA HIS A 140 14.54 -9.93 11.95
C HIS A 140 15.28 -11.28 11.98
N LEU A 141 14.64 -12.34 11.47
CA LEU A 141 15.25 -13.68 11.38
C LEU A 141 16.25 -13.77 10.22
N ALA A 142 17.30 -14.55 10.45
CA ALA A 142 18.30 -14.86 9.44
C ALA A 142 17.70 -15.65 8.24
N PRO A 143 18.22 -15.47 7.01
CA PRO A 143 19.17 -14.42 6.63
C PRO A 143 18.51 -13.05 6.68
N ARG A 144 19.17 -12.09 7.34
CA ARG A 144 18.66 -10.72 7.49
C ARG A 144 18.66 -10.05 6.13
N SER A 145 17.48 -9.65 5.66
CA SER A 145 17.31 -8.96 4.38
C SER A 145 16.16 -7.97 4.43
N PRO A 146 16.10 -6.99 3.51
CA PRO A 146 14.98 -6.04 3.44
C PRO A 146 13.63 -6.75 3.33
N LEU A 147 12.54 -6.19 3.87
CA LEU A 147 11.21 -6.81 3.88
C LEU A 147 10.54 -6.87 2.50
N THR A 148 10.16 -8.03 1.95
CA THR A 148 9.54 -8.08 0.61
C THR A 148 8.18 -7.40 0.49
N GLN A 149 7.83 -6.90 -0.71
CA GLN A 149 6.47 -6.39 -0.97
C GLN A 149 5.38 -7.42 -0.58
N PRO A 150 5.52 -8.71 -0.93
CA PRO A 150 4.62 -9.75 -0.41
C PRO A 150 4.61 -9.84 1.12
N ALA A 151 5.76 -9.73 1.81
CA ALA A 151 5.82 -9.76 3.27
C ALA A 151 5.12 -8.56 3.93
N VAL A 152 5.22 -7.39 3.31
CA VAL A 152 4.53 -6.16 3.72
C VAL A 152 3.01 -6.35 3.60
N SER A 153 2.52 -6.81 2.44
CA SER A 153 1.10 -7.14 2.25
C SER A 153 0.62 -8.23 3.21
N ALA A 154 1.38 -9.31 3.37
CA ALA A 154 1.05 -10.42 4.26
C ALA A 154 0.98 -9.99 5.73
N THR A 155 1.77 -8.98 6.12
CA THR A 155 1.68 -8.41 7.47
C THR A 155 0.36 -7.68 7.69
N ALA A 156 -0.07 -6.83 6.74
CA ALA A 156 -1.39 -6.21 6.80
C ALA A 156 -2.51 -7.28 6.85
N THR A 157 -2.44 -8.29 5.99
CA THR A 157 -3.38 -9.42 5.98
C THR A 157 -3.41 -10.13 7.33
N ARG A 158 -2.25 -10.44 7.92
CA ARG A 158 -2.13 -11.10 9.23
C ARG A 158 -2.86 -10.33 10.33
N TYR A 159 -2.66 -9.02 10.43
CA TYR A 159 -3.29 -8.25 11.50
C TYR A 159 -4.77 -7.99 11.27
N LEU A 160 -5.21 -7.86 10.02
CA LEU A 160 -6.64 -7.81 9.69
C LEU A 160 -7.35 -9.10 10.14
N HIS A 161 -6.75 -10.27 9.89
CA HIS A 161 -7.27 -11.55 10.36
C HIS A 161 -7.22 -11.69 11.87
N ARG A 162 -6.12 -11.30 12.52
CA ARG A 162 -6.01 -11.36 14.00
C ARG A 162 -7.05 -10.51 14.73
N ALA A 163 -7.56 -9.46 14.08
CA ALA A 163 -8.60 -8.60 14.62
C ALA A 163 -10.01 -9.03 14.21
N ASP A 164 -10.16 -10.19 13.56
CA ASP A 164 -11.43 -10.72 13.06
C ASP A 164 -12.21 -9.74 12.18
N ILE A 165 -11.51 -8.93 11.37
CA ILE A 165 -12.13 -7.93 10.52
C ILE A 165 -12.56 -8.60 9.20
N PRO A 166 -13.87 -8.67 8.89
CA PRO A 166 -14.35 -9.33 7.69
C PRO A 166 -14.04 -8.48 6.46
N VAL A 167 -13.10 -8.93 5.63
CA VAL A 167 -12.74 -8.27 4.37
C VAL A 167 -12.57 -9.29 3.25
N SER A 168 -13.12 -9.00 2.07
CA SER A 168 -13.04 -9.91 0.91
C SER A 168 -11.62 -10.05 0.35
N ARG A 169 -10.77 -9.03 0.51
CA ARG A 169 -9.39 -9.00 0.04
C ARG A 169 -8.48 -8.34 1.08
N PRO A 170 -8.08 -9.05 2.15
CA PRO A 170 -7.25 -8.48 3.20
C PRO A 170 -5.86 -8.11 2.69
N GLY A 171 -5.38 -6.92 3.02
CA GLY A 171 -4.00 -6.52 2.79
C GLY A 171 -3.80 -5.02 2.70
N SER A 172 -2.65 -4.63 2.14
CA SER A 172 -2.24 -3.23 2.01
C SER A 172 -3.23 -2.35 1.24
N HIS A 173 -3.91 -2.89 0.22
CA HIS A 173 -4.93 -2.15 -0.51
C HIS A 173 -6.15 -1.81 0.34
N THR A 174 -6.57 -2.69 1.25
CA THR A 174 -7.64 -2.40 2.23
C THR A 174 -7.26 -1.22 3.11
N LEU A 175 -6.02 -1.21 3.62
CA LEU A 175 -5.52 -0.12 4.47
C LEU A 175 -5.41 1.21 3.72
N ARG A 176 -4.95 1.18 2.46
CA ARG A 176 -4.96 2.37 1.60
C ARG A 176 -6.38 2.88 1.37
N HIS A 177 -7.34 2.00 1.12
CA HIS A 177 -8.74 2.40 0.96
C HIS A 177 -9.31 3.00 2.24
N ALA A 178 -8.96 2.49 3.42
CA ALA A 178 -9.33 3.09 4.70
C ALA A 178 -8.74 4.51 4.87
N CYS A 179 -7.46 4.69 4.54
CA CYS A 179 -6.83 6.02 4.54
C CYS A 179 -7.54 7.00 3.60
N VAL A 180 -7.79 6.58 2.35
CA VAL A 180 -8.49 7.40 1.34
C VAL A 180 -9.90 7.75 1.82
N GLN A 181 -10.65 6.76 2.33
CA GLN A 181 -11.99 7.00 2.85
C GLN A 181 -11.98 8.01 3.99
N ARG A 182 -11.03 7.90 4.93
CA ARG A 182 -10.90 8.87 6.02
C ARG A 182 -10.64 10.29 5.53
N LEU A 183 -9.85 10.47 4.47
CA LEU A 183 -9.62 11.79 3.87
C LEU A 183 -10.90 12.33 3.21
N VAL A 184 -11.66 11.48 2.51
CA VAL A 184 -12.96 11.83 1.94
C VAL A 184 -13.94 12.24 3.05
N ASP A 185 -14.04 11.46 4.11
CA ASP A 185 -14.92 11.74 5.26
C ASP A 185 -14.51 13.03 5.98
N SER A 186 -13.23 13.39 5.94
CA SER A 186 -12.69 14.65 6.48
C SER A 186 -12.86 15.84 5.52
N GLY A 187 -13.54 15.66 4.38
CA GLY A 187 -13.87 16.73 3.45
C GLY A 187 -12.74 17.15 2.50
N PHE A 188 -11.67 16.35 2.36
CA PHE A 188 -10.60 16.67 1.41
C PHE A 188 -11.11 16.56 -0.04
N PRO A 189 -10.73 17.49 -0.94
CA PRO A 189 -11.11 17.41 -2.35
C PRO A 189 -10.58 16.12 -3.00
N LEU A 190 -11.43 15.45 -3.78
CA LEU A 190 -11.04 14.21 -4.49
C LEU A 190 -9.82 14.39 -5.40
N LYS A 191 -9.64 15.59 -5.96
CA LYS A 191 -8.46 15.95 -6.75
C LYS A 191 -7.19 15.83 -5.90
N THR A 192 -7.17 16.43 -4.71
CA THR A 192 -6.05 16.37 -3.77
C THR A 192 -5.77 14.95 -3.23
N ILE A 193 -6.77 14.07 -3.20
CA ILE A 193 -6.60 12.66 -2.79
C ILE A 193 -6.07 11.80 -3.94
N GLY A 194 -6.38 12.18 -5.18
CA GLY A 194 -6.00 11.48 -6.41
C GLY A 194 -4.64 11.88 -6.96
N ASP A 195 -4.26 13.14 -6.79
CA ASP A 195 -2.94 13.74 -7.08
C ASP A 195 -1.89 13.27 -6.05
#